data_AF-A0A385U018-F1
#
_entry.id   AF-A0A385U018-F1
#
_cell.length_a   1.000
_cell.length_b   1.000
_cell.length_c   1.000
_cell.angle_alpha   90.00
_cell.angle_beta   90.00
_cell.angle_gamma   90.00
#
_symmetry.space_group_name_H-M   'P 1'
#
loop_
_entity.id
_entity.type
_entity.pdbx_description
1 polymer ?
#
loop_
_entity_poly.entity_id
_entity_poly.type
_entity_poly.pdbx_seq_one_letter_code
_entity_poly.pdbx_strand_id
1 'polypeptide(L)'
;MKGLYYHPSRIKHNGAPVLIDAGKHGAITLFVRLIEQMVPEVMEELKNEVLEAYARADHWYAMQSNLSPQEGPSEWNIVKESSYVNFPAYNNLKEKLIKWSNKYHLNGIEDFYLTLALWSIGNYYEECNEVSRKQRVKEIQEYARIFGVSVEECRSMAIYKNSWPYEECISLSESLYFEDEPDDIELSKSIGKGEQIFNSFFSRVFPFTFTPEILSDIGKRSPNILTYESLRLFDETRSDLLGKANTRDYSEFEVLTKPWEGGIGWDPRIETWKEFEEKMDKQYEQYKTLYRERSSQFLRERGYVKDKEKRKLEHFKWLVDYQIKGWSIREIADYYSGLNNEIINEDTVFHGVRNTASLVLIHLRSSKNS
;
A
#
# COMPACT_ATOMS: atom_id res chain seq x y z
N MET A 1 -3.49 -11.15 -3.33
CA MET A 1 -2.54 -10.04 -3.12
C MET A 1 -1.12 -10.58 -3.30
N LYS A 2 -0.32 -9.94 -4.15
CA LYS A 2 1.05 -10.39 -4.48
C LYS A 2 1.98 -10.16 -3.29
N GLY A 3 2.76 -11.17 -2.90
CA GLY A 3 3.75 -11.06 -1.82
C GLY A 3 5.01 -10.31 -2.25
N LEU A 4 4.89 -8.99 -2.42
CA LEU A 4 5.98 -8.08 -2.76
C LEU A 4 6.80 -7.72 -1.51
N TYR A 5 7.92 -7.02 -1.67
CA TYR A 5 8.68 -6.49 -0.54
C TYR A 5 8.03 -5.21 -0.01
N TYR A 6 8.06 -5.01 1.31
CA TYR A 6 7.62 -3.79 1.98
C TYR A 6 8.54 -3.47 3.16
N HIS A 7 8.56 -2.21 3.58
CA HIS A 7 9.30 -1.78 4.76
C HIS A 7 8.36 -1.72 6.00
N PRO A 8 8.62 -2.48 7.09
CA PRO A 8 7.69 -2.56 8.23
C PRO A 8 7.37 -1.23 8.92
N SER A 9 8.27 -0.25 8.86
CA SER A 9 8.04 1.09 9.44
C SER A 9 7.45 2.11 8.46
N ARG A 10 7.19 1.73 7.20
CA ARG A 10 6.66 2.63 6.16
C ARG A 10 5.37 2.07 5.58
N ILE A 11 4.48 1.67 6.47
CA ILE A 11 3.16 1.12 6.10
C ILE A 11 2.14 2.25 5.93
N LYS A 12 2.24 3.29 6.77
CA LYS A 12 1.29 4.40 6.83
C LYS A 12 1.96 5.69 7.31
N HIS A 13 1.31 6.82 7.08
CA HIS A 13 1.67 8.08 7.72
C HIS A 13 1.32 8.07 9.22
N ASN A 14 2.09 8.83 10.00
CA ASN A 14 1.83 8.98 11.43
C ASN A 14 0.60 9.86 11.66
N GLY A 15 -0.32 9.41 12.53
CA GLY A 15 -1.53 10.17 12.88
C GLY A 15 -2.62 10.19 11.80
N ALA A 16 -2.40 9.60 10.63
CA ALA A 16 -3.36 9.56 9.53
C ALA A 16 -3.70 8.12 9.11
N PRO A 17 -4.91 7.87 8.56
CA PRO A 17 -5.27 6.59 7.97
C PRO A 17 -4.78 6.48 6.51
N VAL A 18 -3.69 7.15 6.16
CA VAL A 18 -3.10 7.15 4.82
C VAL A 18 -2.05 6.03 4.75
N LEU A 19 -2.28 5.07 3.87
CA LEU A 19 -1.38 3.94 3.65
C LEU A 19 -0.38 4.26 2.54
N ILE A 20 0.85 3.80 2.73
CA ILE A 20 1.95 3.93 1.78
C ILE A 20 2.27 2.56 1.14
N ASP A 21 1.92 1.46 1.80
CA ASP A 21 2.04 0.12 1.23
C ASP A 21 0.77 -0.29 0.47
N ALA A 22 0.88 -0.48 -0.85
CA ALA A 22 -0.22 -0.87 -1.71
C ALA A 22 -0.85 -2.23 -1.31
N GLY A 23 -0.04 -3.15 -0.77
CA GLY A 23 -0.49 -4.46 -0.32
C GLY A 23 -1.40 -4.36 0.90
N LYS A 24 -0.99 -3.60 1.92
CA LYS A 24 -1.78 -3.30 3.11
C LYS A 24 -3.01 -2.49 2.76
N HIS A 25 -2.89 -1.51 1.86
CA HIS A 25 -4.04 -0.77 1.34
C HIS A 25 -5.10 -1.70 0.77
N GLY A 26 -4.75 -2.54 -0.22
CA GLY A 26 -5.70 -3.49 -0.79
C GLY A 26 -6.30 -4.46 0.23
N ALA A 27 -5.51 -4.91 1.21
CA ALA A 27 -5.99 -5.80 2.27
C ALA A 27 -6.97 -5.11 3.22
N ILE A 28 -6.64 -3.91 3.69
CA ILE A 28 -7.46 -3.14 4.62
C ILE A 28 -8.73 -2.69 3.92
N THR A 29 -8.67 -2.15 2.69
CA THR A 29 -9.86 -1.79 1.90
C THR A 29 -10.83 -2.97 1.80
N LEU A 30 -10.33 -4.17 1.46
CA LEU A 30 -11.17 -5.35 1.36
C LEU A 30 -11.80 -5.71 2.71
N PHE A 31 -11.01 -5.66 3.79
CA PHE A 31 -11.50 -5.97 5.12
C PHE A 31 -12.60 -5.01 5.57
N VAL A 32 -12.38 -3.69 5.47
CA VAL A 32 -13.38 -2.71 5.90
C VAL A 32 -14.63 -2.75 5.02
N ARG A 33 -14.52 -3.01 3.71
CA ARG A 33 -15.70 -3.26 2.85
C ARG A 33 -16.50 -4.47 3.27
N LEU A 34 -15.83 -5.55 3.69
CA LEU A 34 -16.53 -6.73 4.19
C LEU A 34 -17.21 -6.44 5.53
N ILE A 35 -16.64 -5.60 6.39
CA ILE A 35 -17.33 -5.12 7.59
C ILE A 35 -18.60 -4.36 7.20
N GLU A 36 -18.49 -3.36 6.32
CA GLU A 36 -19.61 -2.54 5.84
C GLU A 36 -20.73 -3.40 5.25
N GLN A 37 -20.39 -4.49 4.55
CA GLN A 37 -21.37 -5.39 3.92
C GLN A 37 -21.95 -6.43 4.87
N MET A 38 -21.14 -7.02 5.75
CA MET A 38 -21.54 -8.18 6.55
C MET A 38 -22.08 -7.80 7.92
N VAL A 39 -21.75 -6.61 8.42
CA VAL A 39 -22.13 -6.09 9.74
C VAL A 39 -22.38 -4.58 9.63
N PRO A 40 -23.44 -4.15 8.90
CA PRO A 40 -23.75 -2.74 8.69
C PRO A 40 -23.98 -1.97 10.00
N GLU A 41 -24.34 -2.67 11.08
CA GLU A 41 -24.53 -2.08 12.41
C GLU A 41 -23.27 -1.36 12.92
N VAL A 42 -22.08 -1.77 12.45
CA VAL A 42 -20.80 -1.10 12.77
C VAL A 42 -20.82 0.36 12.30
N MET A 43 -21.35 0.62 11.10
CA MET A 43 -21.46 1.96 10.52
C MET A 43 -22.63 2.73 11.12
N GLU A 44 -23.75 2.06 11.38
CA GLU A 44 -24.92 2.66 12.03
C GLU A 44 -24.57 3.18 13.43
N GLU A 45 -23.75 2.46 14.21
CA GLU A 45 -23.32 2.93 15.53
C GLU A 45 -22.37 4.13 15.46
N LEU A 46 -21.46 4.18 14.47
CA LEU A 46 -20.66 5.41 14.23
C LEU A 46 -21.59 6.61 13.98
N LYS A 47 -22.59 6.42 13.11
CA LYS A 47 -23.55 7.46 12.75
C LYS A 47 -24.43 7.88 13.93
N ASN A 48 -24.91 6.94 14.72
CA ASN A 48 -25.90 7.20 15.77
C ASN A 48 -25.26 7.60 17.11
N GLU A 49 -24.10 7.03 17.48
CA GLU A 49 -23.48 7.25 18.79
C GLU A 49 -22.28 8.20 18.76
N VAL A 50 -21.52 8.26 17.66
CA VAL A 50 -20.24 9.00 17.62
C VAL A 50 -20.38 10.34 16.90
N LEU A 51 -21.16 10.42 15.81
CA LEU A 51 -21.36 11.64 15.03
C LEU A 51 -21.83 12.83 15.86
N GLU A 52 -22.77 12.63 16.80
CA GLU A 52 -23.26 13.69 17.67
C GLU A 52 -22.15 14.21 18.62
N ALA A 53 -21.28 13.32 19.09
CA ALA A 53 -20.12 13.70 19.89
C ALA A 53 -19.10 14.49 19.05
N TYR A 54 -18.90 14.09 17.79
CA TYR A 54 -18.04 14.81 16.85
C TYR A 54 -18.60 16.21 16.54
N ALA A 55 -19.89 16.34 16.24
CA ALA A 55 -20.51 17.63 15.95
C ALA A 55 -20.40 18.62 17.14
N ARG A 56 -20.49 18.13 18.38
CA ARG A 56 -20.25 18.96 19.58
C ARG A 56 -18.78 19.39 19.70
N ALA A 57 -17.86 18.48 19.41
CA ALA A 57 -16.42 18.76 19.42
C ALA A 57 -16.06 19.81 18.36
N ASP A 58 -16.58 19.68 17.14
CA ASP A 58 -16.40 20.64 16.04
C ASP A 58 -16.99 22.01 16.36
N HIS A 59 -18.22 22.06 16.89
CA HIS A 59 -18.82 23.33 17.31
C HIS A 59 -18.00 24.04 18.39
N TRP A 60 -17.50 23.31 19.38
CA TRP A 60 -16.63 23.88 20.42
C TRP A 60 -15.31 24.38 19.84
N TYR A 61 -14.69 23.61 18.93
CA TYR A 61 -13.47 23.98 18.23
C TYR A 61 -13.65 25.28 17.43
N ALA A 62 -14.74 25.41 16.68
CA ALA A 62 -15.07 26.61 15.92
C ALA A 62 -15.29 27.86 16.81
N MET A 63 -15.62 27.67 18.09
CA MET A 63 -15.72 28.77 19.08
C MET A 63 -14.36 29.18 19.67
N GLN A 64 -13.29 28.40 19.49
CA GLN A 64 -11.97 28.74 20.00
C GLN A 64 -11.20 29.56 18.98
N SER A 65 -10.78 30.77 19.35
CA SER A 65 -10.03 31.66 18.44
C SER A 65 -8.53 31.40 18.41
N ASN A 66 -8.01 30.56 19.31
CA ASN A 66 -6.59 30.34 19.56
C ASN A 66 -6.09 28.95 19.13
N LEU A 67 -6.96 28.09 18.61
CA LEU A 67 -6.58 26.76 18.16
C LEU A 67 -6.17 26.79 16.69
N SER A 68 -5.18 25.99 16.36
CA SER A 68 -4.70 25.76 15.00
C SER A 68 -5.53 24.68 14.28
N PRO A 69 -5.50 24.63 12.94
CA PRO A 69 -6.12 23.55 12.17
C PRO A 69 -5.67 22.14 12.58
N GLN A 70 -4.42 21.99 13.03
CA GLN A 70 -3.84 20.73 13.51
C GLN A 70 -4.38 20.30 14.90
N GLU A 71 -5.19 21.14 15.54
CA GLU A 71 -5.85 20.87 16.81
C GLU A 71 -7.35 20.60 16.63
N GLY A 72 -7.78 20.33 15.40
CA GLY A 72 -9.18 20.04 15.07
C GLY A 72 -9.68 18.69 15.61
N PRO A 73 -11.01 18.49 15.66
CA PRO A 73 -11.61 17.26 16.18
C PRO A 73 -11.33 16.03 15.30
N SER A 74 -10.88 16.19 14.05
CA SER A 74 -10.47 15.10 13.15
C SER A 74 -9.11 14.49 13.50
N GLU A 75 -8.34 15.13 14.37
CA GLU A 75 -6.97 14.73 14.70
C GLU A 75 -6.96 13.78 15.90
N TRP A 76 -6.82 12.47 15.64
CA TRP A 76 -6.93 11.47 16.69
C TRP A 76 -5.91 11.68 17.82
N ASN A 77 -4.70 12.14 17.54
CA ASN A 77 -3.70 12.40 18.58
C ASN A 77 -4.19 13.46 19.59
N ILE A 78 -4.87 14.50 19.11
CA ILE A 78 -5.44 15.57 19.95
C ILE A 78 -6.64 15.04 20.73
N VAL A 79 -7.54 14.31 20.05
CA VAL A 79 -8.70 13.67 20.70
C VAL A 79 -8.23 12.68 21.77
N LYS A 80 -7.19 11.89 21.51
CA LYS A 80 -6.61 10.92 22.43
C LYS A 80 -6.00 11.59 23.67
N GLU A 81 -5.34 12.73 23.51
CA GLU A 81 -4.73 13.49 24.61
C GLU A 81 -5.73 14.35 25.40
N SER A 82 -6.98 14.46 24.92
CA SER A 82 -8.02 15.22 25.60
C SER A 82 -8.28 14.77 27.04
N SER A 83 -8.57 15.76 27.87
CA SER A 83 -8.91 15.65 29.28
C SER A 83 -9.92 16.72 29.68
N TYR A 84 -10.41 16.70 30.91
CA TYR A 84 -11.35 17.74 31.39
C TYR A 84 -10.73 19.15 31.44
N VAL A 85 -9.40 19.26 31.36
CA VAL A 85 -8.67 20.53 31.34
C VAL A 85 -8.28 20.91 29.91
N ASN A 86 -7.78 19.95 29.13
CA ASN A 86 -7.30 20.16 27.76
C ASN A 86 -8.29 19.56 26.76
N PHE A 87 -8.87 20.40 25.89
CA PHE A 87 -9.87 19.99 24.91
C PHE A 87 -11.09 19.26 25.52
N PRO A 88 -11.80 19.85 26.50
CA PRO A 88 -12.84 19.16 27.26
C PRO A 88 -14.00 18.65 26.39
N ALA A 89 -14.29 19.31 25.26
CA ALA A 89 -15.31 18.87 24.32
C ALA A 89 -14.94 17.56 23.59
N TYR A 90 -13.66 17.20 23.55
CA TYR A 90 -13.18 16.01 22.83
C TYR A 90 -13.26 14.75 23.68
N ASN A 91 -13.38 14.87 25.01
CA ASN A 91 -13.48 13.71 25.91
C ASN A 91 -14.64 12.77 25.55
N ASN A 92 -15.82 13.32 25.29
CA ASN A 92 -16.99 12.50 24.94
C ASN A 92 -16.76 11.79 23.60
N LEU A 93 -16.19 12.49 22.61
CA LEU A 93 -15.82 11.90 21.32
C LEU A 93 -14.81 10.75 21.51
N LYS A 94 -13.75 10.98 22.29
CA LYS A 94 -12.74 9.98 22.65
C LYS A 94 -13.38 8.74 23.28
N GLU A 95 -14.21 8.90 24.30
CA GLU A 95 -14.87 7.79 24.99
C GLU A 95 -15.77 6.97 24.05
N LYS A 96 -16.54 7.65 23.20
CA LYS A 96 -17.43 7.01 22.22
C LYS A 96 -16.66 6.23 21.16
N LEU A 97 -15.58 6.79 20.62
CA LEU A 97 -14.71 6.10 19.66
C LEU A 97 -14.04 4.86 20.29
N ILE A 98 -13.49 5.00 21.50
CA ILE A 98 -12.88 3.88 22.22
C ILE A 98 -13.91 2.78 22.51
N LYS A 99 -15.12 3.15 22.93
CA LYS A 99 -16.22 2.20 23.16
C LYS A 99 -16.58 1.45 21.87
N TRP A 100 -16.75 2.17 20.76
CA TRP A 100 -17.05 1.58 19.45
C TRP A 100 -15.95 0.60 19.00
N SER A 101 -14.69 1.03 19.04
CA SER A 101 -13.55 0.21 18.62
C SER A 101 -13.43 -1.06 19.48
N ASN A 102 -13.61 -0.94 20.80
CA ASN A 102 -13.58 -2.10 21.71
C ASN A 102 -14.74 -3.07 21.47
N LYS A 103 -15.96 -2.57 21.22
CA LYS A 103 -17.15 -3.39 20.96
C LYS A 103 -16.95 -4.29 19.74
N TYR A 104 -16.39 -3.74 18.68
CA TYR A 104 -16.13 -4.47 17.43
C TYR A 104 -14.72 -5.03 17.34
N HIS A 105 -13.98 -4.99 18.45
CA HIS A 105 -12.60 -5.47 18.53
C HIS A 105 -11.67 -4.90 17.44
N LEU A 106 -11.91 -3.66 17.00
CA LEU A 106 -11.11 -2.94 16.00
C LEU A 106 -9.88 -2.28 16.63
N ASN A 107 -9.20 -3.01 17.50
CA ASN A 107 -7.99 -2.58 18.17
C ASN A 107 -6.79 -2.90 17.28
N GLY A 108 -6.26 -1.86 16.61
CA GLY A 108 -5.15 -2.00 15.67
C GLY A 108 -3.83 -1.44 16.18
N ILE A 109 -2.80 -1.61 15.37
CA ILE A 109 -1.49 -0.96 15.59
C ILE A 109 -1.69 0.56 15.51
N GLU A 110 -1.14 1.29 16.48
CA GLU A 110 -1.14 2.76 16.52
C GLU A 110 -2.54 3.40 16.37
N ASP A 111 -3.57 2.78 16.95
CA ASP A 111 -4.95 3.28 16.91
C ASP A 111 -5.48 3.52 15.47
N PHE A 112 -4.98 2.77 14.50
CA PHE A 112 -5.28 2.97 13.07
C PHE A 112 -6.79 3.03 12.79
N TYR A 113 -7.58 2.09 13.31
CA TYR A 113 -9.02 2.05 13.08
C TYR A 113 -9.80 3.14 13.81
N LEU A 114 -9.28 3.66 14.93
CA LEU A 114 -9.86 4.83 15.60
C LEU A 114 -9.65 6.08 14.76
N THR A 115 -8.45 6.23 14.21
CA THR A 115 -8.11 7.32 13.27
C THR A 115 -8.97 7.24 12.01
N LEU A 116 -9.10 6.06 11.42
CA LEU A 116 -9.93 5.84 10.24
C LEU A 116 -11.39 6.15 10.51
N ALA A 117 -11.95 5.66 11.62
CA ALA A 117 -13.34 5.94 11.99
C ALA A 117 -13.59 7.44 12.23
N LEU A 118 -12.64 8.12 12.88
CA LEU A 118 -12.71 9.56 13.12
C LEU A 118 -12.70 10.35 11.80
N TRP A 119 -11.81 10.01 10.88
CA TRP A 119 -11.79 10.61 9.53
C TRP A 119 -13.08 10.35 8.77
N SER A 120 -13.62 9.13 8.83
CA SER A 120 -14.92 8.81 8.20
C SER A 120 -16.07 9.61 8.77
N ILE A 121 -16.09 9.87 10.08
CA ILE A 121 -17.10 10.72 10.70
C ILE A 121 -16.91 12.18 10.28
N GLY A 122 -15.67 12.68 10.27
CA GLY A 122 -15.37 14.05 9.85
C GLY A 122 -15.79 14.31 8.40
N ASN A 123 -15.38 13.42 7.48
CA ASN A 123 -15.79 13.46 6.07
C ASN A 123 -17.32 13.43 5.95
N TYR A 124 -17.98 12.51 6.66
CA TYR A 124 -19.44 12.41 6.64
C TYR A 124 -20.13 13.67 7.20
N TYR A 125 -19.61 14.26 8.27
CA TYR A 125 -20.13 15.48 8.87
C TYR A 125 -20.06 16.66 7.90
N GLU A 126 -18.93 16.82 7.20
CA GLU A 126 -18.77 17.82 6.14
C GLU A 126 -19.64 17.52 4.91
N GLU A 127 -19.89 16.25 4.61
CA GLU A 127 -20.81 15.83 3.57
C GLU A 127 -22.27 16.17 3.91
N CYS A 128 -22.69 16.02 5.16
CA CYS A 128 -24.03 16.42 5.60
C CYS A 128 -24.22 17.94 5.73
N ASN A 129 -23.15 18.74 5.67
CA ASN A 129 -23.23 20.19 5.71
C ASN A 129 -23.91 20.74 4.43
N GLU A 130 -25.03 21.44 4.60
CA GLU A 130 -25.85 21.99 3.52
C GLU A 130 -25.09 22.99 2.63
N VAL A 131 -24.15 23.75 3.20
CA VAL A 131 -23.33 24.70 2.43
C VAL A 131 -22.40 23.93 1.49
N SER A 132 -21.69 22.94 2.04
CA SER A 132 -20.81 22.06 1.26
C SER A 132 -21.60 21.26 0.22
N ARG A 133 -22.81 20.80 0.54
CA ARG A 133 -23.71 20.12 -0.40
C ARG A 133 -24.06 21.01 -1.60
N LYS A 134 -24.47 22.25 -1.36
CA LYS A 134 -24.78 23.21 -2.43
C LYS A 134 -23.57 23.52 -3.29
N GLN A 135 -22.39 23.64 -2.69
CA GLN A 135 -21.15 23.90 -3.40
C GLN A 135 -20.79 22.74 -4.34
N ARG A 136 -20.86 21.50 -3.86
CA ARG A 136 -20.57 20.29 -4.63
C ARG A 136 -21.53 20.10 -5.81
N VAL A 137 -22.83 20.38 -5.62
CA VAL A 137 -23.81 20.36 -6.72
C VAL A 137 -23.45 21.38 -7.81
N LYS A 138 -23.02 22.58 -7.44
CA LYS A 138 -22.56 23.60 -8.41
C LYS A 138 -21.32 23.15 -9.16
N GLU A 139 -20.36 22.53 -8.48
CA GLU A 139 -19.14 22.01 -9.10
C GLU A 139 -19.44 20.95 -10.15
N ILE A 140 -20.29 19.95 -9.85
CA ILE A 140 -20.69 18.95 -10.85
C ILE A 140 -21.40 19.60 -12.04
N GLN A 141 -22.30 20.55 -11.79
CA GLN A 141 -22.99 21.27 -12.87
C GLN A 141 -22.01 22.00 -13.79
N GLU A 142 -20.98 22.61 -13.20
CA GLU A 142 -19.93 23.29 -13.95
C GLU A 142 -19.06 22.30 -14.74
N TYR A 143 -18.67 21.18 -14.15
CA TYR A 143 -17.95 20.13 -14.86
C TYR A 143 -18.75 19.54 -16.01
N ALA A 144 -20.03 19.22 -15.79
CA ALA A 144 -20.93 18.74 -16.83
C ALA A 144 -21.01 19.74 -18.00
N ARG A 145 -21.10 21.04 -17.70
CA ARG A 145 -21.06 22.12 -18.69
C ARG A 145 -19.73 22.17 -19.45
N ILE A 146 -18.59 22.04 -18.75
CA ILE A 146 -17.24 22.06 -19.35
C ILE A 146 -17.05 20.87 -20.30
N PHE A 147 -17.48 19.68 -19.89
CA PHE A 147 -17.30 18.45 -20.66
C PHE A 147 -18.40 18.22 -21.70
N GLY A 148 -19.44 19.05 -21.75
CA GLY A 148 -20.55 18.92 -22.70
C GLY A 148 -21.39 17.65 -22.48
N VAL A 149 -21.43 17.16 -21.25
CA VAL A 149 -22.19 15.97 -20.84
C VAL A 149 -23.32 16.37 -19.90
N SER A 150 -24.33 15.52 -19.76
CA SER A 150 -25.34 15.70 -18.72
C SER A 150 -24.72 15.58 -17.33
N VAL A 151 -25.41 16.14 -16.32
CA VAL A 151 -24.99 15.98 -14.92
C VAL A 151 -24.97 14.49 -14.56
N GLU A 152 -25.93 13.72 -15.05
CA GLU A 152 -26.04 12.26 -14.89
C GLU A 152 -24.87 11.49 -15.54
N GLU A 153 -24.41 11.89 -16.71
CA GLU A 153 -23.23 11.29 -17.34
C GLU A 153 -21.96 11.66 -16.60
N CYS A 154 -21.81 12.94 -16.21
CA CYS A 154 -20.70 13.39 -15.37
C CYS A 154 -20.64 12.58 -14.07
N ARG A 155 -21.79 12.32 -13.43
CA ARG A 155 -21.90 11.46 -12.22
C ARG A 155 -21.41 10.04 -12.42
N SER A 156 -21.58 9.45 -13.61
CA SER A 156 -21.17 8.07 -13.86
C SER A 156 -19.68 7.91 -14.15
N MET A 157 -18.93 9.02 -14.21
CA MET A 157 -17.47 8.99 -14.34
C MET A 157 -16.83 8.51 -13.04
N ALA A 158 -15.77 7.70 -13.15
CA ALA A 158 -15.08 7.08 -12.01
C ALA A 158 -14.56 8.06 -10.93
N ILE A 159 -14.41 9.34 -11.29
CA ILE A 159 -14.04 10.43 -10.38
C ILE A 159 -15.15 10.78 -9.35
N TYR A 160 -16.41 10.43 -9.62
CA TYR A 160 -17.57 10.66 -8.73
C TYR A 160 -18.22 9.36 -8.24
N LYS A 161 -17.39 8.33 -8.03
CA LYS A 161 -17.73 6.97 -7.62
C LYS A 161 -19.04 6.85 -6.79
N ASN A 162 -20.02 6.17 -7.38
CA ASN A 162 -21.21 5.42 -6.89
C ASN A 162 -22.02 5.83 -5.64
N SER A 163 -21.58 6.69 -4.73
CA SER A 163 -22.33 7.09 -3.53
C SER A 163 -22.40 8.61 -3.35
N TRP A 164 -21.49 9.36 -3.97
CA TRP A 164 -21.49 10.82 -3.87
C TRP A 164 -22.26 11.45 -5.04
N PRO A 165 -23.17 12.42 -4.83
CA PRO A 165 -23.60 13.07 -3.58
C PRO A 165 -24.91 12.52 -2.95
N TYR A 166 -25.32 11.27 -3.21
CA TYR A 166 -26.71 10.83 -2.94
C TYR A 166 -26.89 9.83 -1.81
N GLU A 167 -25.88 9.04 -1.48
CA GLU A 167 -25.93 8.13 -0.33
C GLU A 167 -25.09 8.72 0.79
N GLU A 168 -25.77 9.43 1.69
CA GLU A 168 -25.19 9.91 2.94
C GLU A 168 -25.00 8.73 3.91
N CYS A 169 -23.97 7.94 3.63
CA CYS A 169 -23.51 6.85 4.45
C CYS A 169 -22.07 7.09 4.92
N ILE A 170 -21.81 6.74 6.18
CA ILE A 170 -20.44 6.67 6.68
C ILE A 170 -19.78 5.45 6.03
N SER A 171 -18.61 5.65 5.40
CA SER A 171 -17.78 4.57 4.87
C SER A 171 -16.35 4.68 5.36
N LEU A 172 -15.88 3.62 6.00
CA LEU A 172 -14.47 3.42 6.33
C LEU A 172 -13.65 3.20 5.06
N SER A 173 -14.21 2.50 4.06
CA SER A 173 -13.45 2.14 2.86
C SER A 173 -13.18 3.31 1.92
N GLU A 174 -14.11 4.26 1.81
CA GLU A 174 -13.92 5.48 1.00
C GLU A 174 -13.13 6.56 1.75
N SER A 175 -12.96 6.44 3.08
CA SER A 175 -12.09 7.32 3.88
C SER A 175 -10.65 6.81 4.02
N LEU A 176 -10.36 5.66 3.40
CA LEU A 176 -9.02 5.08 3.38
C LEU A 176 -8.25 5.61 2.17
N TYR A 177 -7.15 6.32 2.42
CA TYR A 177 -6.33 6.90 1.38
C TYR A 177 -5.07 6.09 1.14
N PHE A 178 -4.62 6.09 -0.11
CA PHE A 178 -3.36 5.51 -0.52
C PHE A 178 -2.53 6.59 -1.20
N GLU A 179 -1.36 6.85 -0.62
CA GLU A 179 -0.33 7.65 -1.24
C GLU A 179 0.77 6.71 -1.70
N ASP A 180 0.87 6.52 -3.02
CA ASP A 180 1.98 5.80 -3.63
C ASP A 180 3.23 6.68 -3.54
N GLU A 181 3.76 6.87 -2.34
CA GLU A 181 5.08 7.46 -2.16
C GLU A 181 6.09 6.44 -2.69
N PRO A 182 6.75 6.71 -3.84
CA PRO A 182 7.72 5.79 -4.33
C PRO A 182 8.85 5.70 -3.30
N ASP A 183 9.07 4.50 -2.81
CA ASP A 183 10.20 4.14 -1.95
C ASP A 183 11.55 4.53 -2.55
N ASP A 184 11.57 4.88 -3.83
CA ASP A 184 12.70 5.42 -4.56
C ASP A 184 13.41 6.58 -3.86
N ILE A 185 12.67 7.49 -3.19
CA ILE A 185 13.30 8.60 -2.45
C ILE A 185 14.13 8.05 -1.30
N GLU A 186 13.56 7.17 -0.49
CA GLU A 186 14.22 6.59 0.69
C GLU A 186 15.36 5.66 0.29
N LEU A 187 15.15 4.85 -0.75
CA LEU A 187 16.18 4.01 -1.35
C LEU A 187 17.32 4.87 -1.91
N SER A 188 17.05 6.03 -2.51
CA SER A 188 18.07 6.97 -2.99
C SER A 188 18.88 7.58 -1.85
N LYS A 189 18.21 7.98 -0.76
CA LYS A 189 18.88 8.48 0.47
C LYS A 189 19.86 7.45 1.02
N SER A 190 19.47 6.16 1.03
CA SER A 190 20.31 5.06 1.55
C SER A 190 21.64 4.83 0.80
N ILE A 191 21.78 5.39 -0.41
CA ILE A 191 23.01 5.31 -1.21
C ILE A 191 23.67 6.68 -1.41
N GLY A 192 23.28 7.69 -0.64
CA GLY A 192 23.86 9.03 -0.68
C GLY A 192 23.53 9.82 -1.95
N LYS A 193 22.48 9.44 -2.70
CA LYS A 193 21.98 10.22 -3.84
C LYS A 193 20.85 11.15 -3.37
N GLY A 194 20.91 12.42 -3.79
CA GLY A 194 19.96 13.47 -3.36
C GLY A 194 18.52 13.26 -3.82
N GLU A 195 17.60 14.05 -3.25
CA GLU A 195 16.14 14.02 -3.43
C GLU A 195 15.68 14.48 -4.83
N GLN A 196 16.11 13.79 -5.87
CA GLN A 196 15.54 14.01 -7.21
C GLN A 196 14.57 12.86 -7.51
N ILE A 197 13.29 13.21 -7.64
CA ILE A 197 12.24 12.29 -8.09
C ILE A 197 12.56 11.93 -9.54
N PHE A 198 12.94 10.68 -9.78
CA PHE A 198 13.15 10.13 -11.10
C PHE A 198 12.34 8.85 -11.27
N ASN A 199 12.28 8.33 -12.50
CA ASN A 199 11.85 6.95 -12.80
C ASN A 199 12.41 5.96 -11.76
N SER A 200 11.69 4.84 -11.54
CA SER A 200 11.99 3.79 -10.54
C SER A 200 13.47 3.68 -10.15
N PHE A 201 13.78 3.72 -8.85
CA PHE A 201 15.13 3.56 -8.30
C PHE A 201 15.84 2.35 -8.89
N PHE A 202 15.09 1.26 -9.06
CA PHE A 202 15.63 0.05 -9.66
C PHE A 202 15.99 0.22 -11.13
N SER A 203 15.24 1.01 -11.90
CA SER A 203 15.57 1.34 -13.29
C SER A 203 16.85 2.17 -13.43
N ARG A 204 17.22 2.95 -12.41
CA ARG A 204 18.35 3.91 -12.50
C ARG A 204 19.63 3.43 -11.84
N VAL A 205 19.50 2.69 -10.73
CA VAL A 205 20.64 2.11 -9.98
C VAL A 205 20.98 0.71 -10.48
N PHE A 206 20.03 0.07 -11.16
CA PHE A 206 20.23 -1.21 -11.81
C PHE A 206 19.84 -1.17 -13.30
N PRO A 207 20.35 -0.21 -14.11
CA PRO A 207 20.07 -0.16 -15.53
C PRO A 207 20.89 -1.25 -16.22
N PHE A 208 20.38 -2.48 -16.25
CA PHE A 208 21.10 -3.58 -16.88
C PHE A 208 20.39 -4.02 -18.16
N THR A 209 21.09 -3.92 -19.27
CA THR A 209 20.77 -4.61 -20.52
C THR A 209 21.50 -5.96 -20.52
N PHE A 210 20.78 -7.06 -20.70
CA PHE A 210 21.40 -8.36 -20.95
C PHE A 210 22.12 -8.32 -22.30
N THR A 211 23.44 -8.14 -22.30
CA THR A 211 24.25 -8.13 -23.52
C THR A 211 25.18 -9.34 -23.59
N PRO A 212 25.56 -9.79 -24.80
CA PRO A 212 26.51 -10.88 -25.00
C PRO A 212 27.85 -10.67 -24.29
N GLU A 213 28.24 -9.42 -24.00
CA GLU A 213 29.49 -9.07 -23.31
C GLU A 213 29.54 -9.60 -21.87
N ILE A 214 28.40 -9.49 -21.17
CA ILE A 214 28.21 -9.93 -19.79
C ILE A 214 28.34 -11.47 -19.68
N LEU A 215 28.03 -12.20 -20.75
CA LEU A 215 28.15 -13.67 -20.80
C LEU A 215 29.59 -14.15 -20.68
N SER A 216 30.55 -13.39 -21.20
CA SER A 216 31.96 -13.79 -21.22
C SER A 216 32.60 -13.75 -19.83
N ASP A 217 32.16 -12.83 -18.97
CA ASP A 217 32.63 -12.70 -17.58
C ASP A 217 31.93 -13.71 -16.65
N ILE A 218 30.64 -13.97 -16.87
CA ILE A 218 29.88 -15.00 -16.13
C ILE A 218 30.38 -16.40 -16.47
N GLY A 219 30.82 -16.66 -17.71
CA GLY A 219 31.27 -17.97 -18.16
C GLY A 219 32.65 -18.42 -17.66
N LYS A 220 33.51 -17.50 -17.22
CA LYS A 220 34.91 -17.80 -16.85
C LYS A 220 35.13 -18.10 -15.36
N ARG A 221 34.20 -17.75 -14.47
CA ARG A 221 34.26 -17.98 -13.01
C ARG A 221 32.85 -18.25 -12.47
N SER A 222 32.72 -18.93 -11.34
CA SER A 222 31.46 -18.93 -10.59
C SER A 222 31.14 -17.47 -10.21
N PRO A 223 30.10 -16.85 -10.79
CA PRO A 223 29.86 -15.43 -10.61
C PRO A 223 29.49 -15.18 -9.15
N ASN A 224 30.00 -14.09 -8.58
CA ASN A 224 29.68 -13.68 -7.22
C ASN A 224 29.30 -12.19 -7.19
N ILE A 225 28.97 -11.68 -6.01
CA ILE A 225 28.51 -10.29 -5.85
C ILE A 225 29.55 -9.26 -6.33
N LEU A 226 30.85 -9.58 -6.27
CA LEU A 226 31.93 -8.70 -6.74
C LEU A 226 31.96 -8.62 -8.27
N THR A 227 31.73 -9.75 -8.97
CA THR A 227 31.58 -9.77 -10.44
C THR A 227 30.51 -8.78 -10.89
N TYR A 228 29.45 -8.61 -10.10
CA TYR A 228 28.34 -7.73 -10.44
C TYR A 228 28.55 -6.26 -10.06
N GLU A 229 29.30 -5.96 -9.00
CA GLU A 229 29.74 -4.58 -8.74
C GLU A 229 30.65 -4.07 -9.86
N SER A 230 31.51 -4.92 -10.41
CA SER A 230 32.31 -4.59 -11.60
C SER A 230 31.45 -4.35 -12.85
N LEU A 231 30.41 -5.15 -13.07
CA LEU A 231 29.45 -4.96 -14.17
C LEU A 231 28.58 -3.71 -14.02
N ARG A 232 28.16 -3.37 -12.78
CA ARG A 232 27.45 -2.13 -12.50
C ARG A 232 28.29 -0.91 -12.86
N LEU A 233 29.55 -0.89 -12.41
CA LEU A 233 30.47 0.19 -12.71
C LEU A 233 30.65 0.31 -14.23
N PHE A 234 30.77 -0.81 -14.95
CA PHE A 234 30.87 -0.83 -16.41
C PHE A 234 29.65 -0.20 -17.10
N ASP A 235 28.42 -0.60 -16.73
CA ASP A 235 27.19 -0.07 -17.33
C ASP A 235 26.90 1.38 -16.91
N GLU A 236 27.19 1.78 -15.67
CA GLU A 236 27.09 3.18 -15.22
C GLU A 236 28.05 4.06 -16.04
N THR A 237 29.30 3.62 -16.24
CA THR A 237 30.28 4.34 -17.07
C THR A 237 29.80 4.45 -18.52
N ARG A 238 29.19 3.38 -19.06
CA ARG A 238 28.61 3.35 -20.42
C ARG A 238 27.39 4.26 -20.58
N SER A 239 26.50 4.29 -19.59
CA SER A 239 25.32 5.17 -19.58
C SER A 239 25.73 6.64 -19.48
N ASP A 240 26.75 6.93 -18.66
CA ASP A 240 27.34 8.27 -18.52
C ASP A 240 28.04 8.71 -19.82
N LEU A 241 28.75 7.80 -20.50
CA LEU A 241 29.35 8.02 -21.82
C LEU A 241 28.31 8.21 -22.93
N LEU A 242 27.20 7.45 -22.94
CA LEU A 242 26.10 7.63 -23.89
C LEU A 242 25.32 8.94 -23.64
N GLY A 243 25.20 9.34 -22.36
CA GLY A 243 24.67 10.64 -21.97
C GLY A 243 25.55 11.80 -22.48
N LYS A 244 26.88 11.67 -22.34
CA LYS A 244 27.87 12.63 -22.85
C LYS A 244 27.98 12.64 -24.39
N ALA A 245 27.80 11.50 -25.04
CA ALA A 245 27.73 11.37 -26.49
C ALA A 245 26.57 12.18 -27.11
N ASN A 246 25.44 12.31 -26.40
CA ASN A 246 24.32 13.15 -26.81
C ASN A 246 24.60 14.66 -26.67
N THR A 247 25.68 15.07 -26.01
CA THR A 247 26.06 16.47 -25.78
C THR A 247 27.14 17.04 -26.72
N ARG A 248 27.40 16.37 -27.86
CA ARG A 248 28.14 16.89 -29.04
C ARG A 248 29.64 17.21 -28.86
N ASP A 249 30.37 16.54 -27.97
CA ASP A 249 31.84 16.53 -28.07
C ASP A 249 32.32 15.19 -28.65
N TYR A 250 32.67 15.20 -29.93
CA TYR A 250 33.11 14.03 -30.69
C TYR A 250 34.61 13.73 -30.51
N SER A 251 35.33 14.49 -29.70
CA SER A 251 36.77 14.29 -29.49
C SER A 251 37.12 13.22 -28.43
N GLU A 252 36.17 12.87 -27.54
CA GLU A 252 36.32 11.78 -26.55
C GLU A 252 35.87 10.40 -27.10
N PHE A 253 35.44 10.32 -28.36
CA PHE A 253 34.83 9.13 -28.98
C PHE A 253 35.79 7.99 -29.36
N GLU A 254 37.11 8.14 -29.21
CA GLU A 254 38.07 7.04 -29.46
C GLU A 254 37.84 5.82 -28.54
N VAL A 255 37.16 6.01 -27.40
CA VAL A 255 36.75 4.90 -26.52
C VAL A 255 35.51 4.15 -27.06
N LEU A 256 34.66 4.82 -27.87
CA LEU A 256 33.43 4.27 -28.45
C LEU A 256 33.66 3.52 -29.77
N THR A 257 34.83 3.67 -30.39
CA THR A 257 35.21 3.01 -31.66
C THR A 257 36.11 1.79 -31.47
N LYS A 258 36.52 1.46 -30.24
CA LYS A 258 37.08 0.14 -29.98
C LYS A 258 36.00 -0.90 -30.32
N PRO A 259 36.29 -1.89 -31.18
CA PRO A 259 35.35 -2.96 -31.45
C PRO A 259 34.94 -3.56 -30.10
N TRP A 260 33.63 -3.77 -29.96
CA TRP A 260 32.93 -4.35 -28.83
C TRP A 260 33.39 -5.80 -28.63
N GLU A 261 34.63 -5.97 -28.17
CA GLU A 261 35.35 -7.23 -28.04
C GLU A 261 35.01 -7.88 -26.69
N GLY A 262 33.80 -8.39 -26.56
CA GLY A 262 33.43 -9.09 -25.32
C GLY A 262 32.32 -10.11 -25.42
N GLY A 263 31.68 -10.33 -26.57
CA GLY A 263 30.56 -11.27 -26.68
C GLY A 263 30.98 -12.72 -26.95
N ILE A 264 30.25 -13.70 -26.40
CA ILE A 264 30.27 -15.07 -26.95
C ILE A 264 29.30 -15.08 -28.14
N GLY A 265 29.84 -15.14 -29.36
CA GLY A 265 29.06 -15.32 -30.59
C GLY A 265 28.95 -16.79 -30.97
N TRP A 266 27.86 -17.17 -31.64
CA TRP A 266 27.76 -18.52 -32.21
C TRP A 266 28.75 -18.68 -33.36
N ASP A 267 29.66 -19.64 -33.25
CA ASP A 267 30.48 -20.08 -34.37
C ASP A 267 29.97 -21.41 -34.92
N PRO A 268 29.27 -21.43 -36.06
CA PRO A 268 28.70 -22.65 -36.65
C PRO A 268 29.77 -23.67 -37.08
N ARG A 269 31.06 -23.28 -37.08
CA ARG A 269 32.18 -24.18 -37.39
C ARG A 269 32.62 -25.00 -36.18
N ILE A 270 32.29 -24.56 -34.97
CA ILE A 270 32.78 -25.13 -33.71
C ILE A 270 31.66 -25.88 -32.98
N GLU A 271 30.43 -25.37 -33.04
CA GLU A 271 29.28 -25.96 -32.35
C GLU A 271 27.97 -25.78 -33.12
N THR A 272 27.02 -26.68 -32.86
CA THR A 272 25.65 -26.56 -33.39
C THR A 272 24.91 -25.40 -32.72
N TRP A 273 23.86 -24.88 -33.37
CA TRP A 273 23.00 -23.86 -32.76
C TRP A 273 22.45 -24.31 -31.41
N LYS A 274 22.04 -25.57 -31.31
CA LYS A 274 21.47 -26.14 -30.08
C LYS A 274 22.47 -26.10 -28.91
N GLU A 275 23.73 -26.46 -29.15
CA GLU A 275 24.77 -26.42 -28.12
C GLU A 275 25.07 -24.99 -27.66
N PHE A 276 25.06 -24.03 -28.61
CA PHE A 276 25.25 -22.61 -28.30
C PHE A 276 24.06 -22.02 -27.53
N GLU A 277 22.83 -22.36 -27.94
CA GLU A 277 21.59 -21.95 -27.29
C GLU A 277 21.52 -22.48 -25.85
N GLU A 278 21.87 -23.75 -25.62
CA GLU A 278 21.94 -24.34 -24.27
C GLU A 278 22.95 -23.61 -23.36
N LYS A 279 24.08 -23.15 -23.91
CA LYS A 279 25.06 -22.33 -23.18
C LYS A 279 24.48 -20.96 -22.82
N MET A 280 23.82 -20.29 -23.77
CA MET A 280 23.18 -19.00 -23.53
C MET A 280 22.06 -19.09 -22.50
N ASP A 281 21.18 -20.09 -22.60
CA ASP A 281 20.09 -20.32 -21.66
C ASP A 281 20.62 -20.53 -20.25
N LYS A 282 21.66 -21.36 -20.09
CA LYS A 282 22.31 -21.59 -18.80
C LYS A 282 22.85 -20.29 -18.20
N GLN A 283 23.50 -19.45 -19.00
CA GLN A 283 24.05 -18.17 -18.55
C GLN A 283 22.94 -17.16 -18.22
N TYR A 284 21.85 -17.15 -18.99
CA TYR A 284 20.69 -16.30 -18.73
C TYR A 284 19.99 -16.70 -17.43
N GLU A 285 19.80 -17.99 -17.15
CA GLU A 285 19.25 -18.48 -15.89
C GLU A 285 20.14 -18.13 -14.69
N GLN A 286 21.46 -18.27 -14.84
CA GLN A 286 22.43 -17.83 -13.83
C GLN A 286 22.31 -16.33 -13.55
N TYR A 287 22.25 -15.53 -14.61
CA TYR A 287 22.07 -14.08 -14.52
C TYR A 287 20.76 -13.72 -13.79
N LYS A 288 19.62 -14.30 -14.18
CA LYS A 288 18.33 -14.07 -13.51
C LYS A 288 18.38 -14.40 -12.03
N THR A 289 19.02 -15.52 -11.68
CA THR A 289 19.16 -15.96 -10.28
C THR A 289 19.96 -14.95 -9.47
N LEU A 290 21.12 -14.52 -9.98
CA LEU A 290 21.98 -13.54 -9.32
C LEU A 290 21.33 -12.16 -9.17
N TYR A 291 20.67 -11.68 -10.24
CA TYR A 291 19.94 -10.42 -10.22
C TYR A 291 18.86 -10.45 -9.11
N ARG A 292 18.09 -11.54 -9.04
CA ARG A 292 17.08 -11.75 -8.00
C ARG A 292 17.68 -11.78 -6.60
N GLU A 293 18.80 -12.49 -6.42
CA GLU A 293 19.48 -12.60 -5.13
C GLU A 293 20.01 -11.25 -4.64
N ARG A 294 20.73 -10.49 -5.48
CA ARG A 294 21.20 -9.14 -5.11
C ARG A 294 20.03 -8.22 -4.80
N SER A 295 19.02 -8.15 -5.67
CA SER A 295 17.89 -7.23 -5.47
C SER A 295 17.17 -7.53 -4.15
N SER A 296 16.98 -8.82 -3.87
CA SER A 296 16.42 -9.28 -2.59
C SER A 296 17.32 -8.95 -1.40
N GLN A 297 18.64 -9.15 -1.53
CA GLN A 297 19.61 -8.85 -0.48
C GLN A 297 19.67 -7.35 -0.19
N PHE A 298 19.75 -6.53 -1.23
CA PHE A 298 19.78 -5.07 -1.15
C PHE A 298 18.59 -4.52 -0.37
N LEU A 299 17.39 -5.05 -0.64
CA LEU A 299 16.17 -4.72 0.10
C LEU A 299 16.25 -5.19 1.55
N ARG A 300 16.64 -6.45 1.81
CA ARG A 300 16.78 -6.99 3.18
C ARG A 300 17.76 -6.19 4.04
N GLU A 301 18.90 -5.79 3.47
CA GLU A 301 19.91 -4.95 4.14
C GLU A 301 19.36 -3.58 4.56
N ARG A 302 18.28 -3.12 3.93
CA ARG A 302 17.58 -1.86 4.21
C ARG A 302 16.29 -2.08 5.00
N GLY A 303 16.12 -3.22 5.65
CA GLY A 303 14.97 -3.50 6.51
C GLY A 303 13.69 -3.91 5.77
N TYR A 304 13.72 -4.04 4.45
CA TYR A 304 12.57 -4.57 3.71
C TYR A 304 12.39 -6.06 3.94
N VAL A 305 11.14 -6.46 4.08
CA VAL A 305 10.76 -7.85 4.26
C VAL A 305 9.83 -8.28 3.13
N LYS A 306 9.93 -9.54 2.74
CA LYS A 306 9.03 -10.10 1.73
C LYS A 306 7.68 -10.34 2.38
N ASP A 307 6.63 -9.73 1.83
CA ASP A 307 5.27 -9.97 2.29
C ASP A 307 4.82 -11.39 1.95
N LYS A 308 3.95 -11.93 2.78
CA LYS A 308 3.37 -13.25 2.54
C LYS A 308 2.30 -13.11 1.47
N GLU A 309 2.44 -13.87 0.40
CA GLU A 309 1.42 -13.89 -0.65
C GLU A 309 0.10 -14.43 -0.06
N LYS A 310 -0.97 -13.67 -0.24
CA LYS A 310 -2.30 -14.11 0.17
C LYS A 310 -3.20 -14.38 -1.02
N ARG A 311 -3.50 -15.66 -1.21
CA ARG A 311 -4.25 -16.16 -2.37
C ARG A 311 -5.76 -16.30 -2.11
N LYS A 312 -6.18 -16.53 -0.86
CA LYS A 312 -7.58 -16.79 -0.50
C LYS A 312 -8.24 -15.55 0.12
N LEU A 313 -9.19 -14.95 -0.62
CA LEU A 313 -9.98 -13.80 -0.16
C LEU A 313 -10.98 -14.19 0.94
N GLU A 314 -11.40 -15.45 1.00
CA GLU A 314 -12.30 -15.99 2.02
C GLU A 314 -11.79 -15.79 3.45
N HIS A 315 -10.47 -15.80 3.65
CA HIS A 315 -9.87 -15.57 4.96
C HIS A 315 -10.18 -14.17 5.53
N PHE A 316 -10.58 -13.21 4.69
CA PHE A 316 -11.05 -11.91 5.14
C PHE A 316 -12.46 -11.98 5.72
N LYS A 317 -13.35 -12.78 5.12
CA LYS A 317 -14.68 -13.04 5.67
C LYS A 317 -14.57 -13.78 7.01
N TRP A 318 -13.71 -14.79 7.09
CA TRP A 318 -13.42 -15.49 8.36
C TRP A 318 -12.92 -14.52 9.43
N LEU A 319 -12.09 -13.54 9.08
CA LEU A 319 -11.64 -12.53 10.04
C LEU A 319 -12.81 -11.65 10.50
N VAL A 320 -13.73 -11.25 9.62
CA VAL A 320 -14.93 -10.46 10.00
C VAL A 320 -15.84 -11.28 10.92
N ASP A 321 -16.13 -12.54 10.57
CA ASP A 321 -16.97 -13.42 11.38
C ASP A 321 -16.33 -13.67 12.76
N TYR A 322 -15.01 -13.87 12.81
CA TYR A 322 -14.28 -14.04 14.07
C TYR A 322 -14.24 -12.76 14.91
N GLN A 323 -13.80 -11.65 14.31
CA GLN A 323 -13.44 -10.43 15.04
C GLN A 323 -14.67 -9.58 15.36
N ILE A 324 -15.61 -9.44 14.41
CA ILE A 324 -16.74 -8.50 14.54
C ILE A 324 -17.98 -9.23 15.02
N LYS A 325 -18.34 -10.36 14.40
CA LYS A 325 -19.54 -11.14 14.79
C LYS A 325 -19.30 -12.03 16.01
N GLY A 326 -18.04 -12.19 16.42
CA GLY A 326 -17.70 -12.92 17.62
C GLY A 326 -17.78 -14.44 17.50
N TRP A 327 -17.78 -15.00 16.29
CA TRP A 327 -17.79 -16.45 16.06
C TRP A 327 -16.49 -17.10 16.51
N SER A 328 -16.59 -18.29 17.08
CA SER A 328 -15.47 -19.19 17.35
C SER A 328 -14.86 -19.74 16.06
N ILE A 329 -13.62 -20.21 16.15
CA ILE A 329 -12.92 -20.85 15.02
C ILE A 329 -13.72 -22.07 14.53
N ARG A 330 -14.33 -22.81 15.44
CA ARG A 330 -15.19 -23.97 15.14
C ARG A 330 -16.45 -23.58 14.37
N GLU A 331 -17.19 -22.56 14.81
CA GLU A 331 -18.40 -22.10 14.10
C GLU A 331 -18.08 -21.67 12.67
N ILE A 332 -16.94 -21.00 12.46
CA ILE A 332 -16.47 -20.61 11.13
C ILE A 332 -16.12 -21.87 10.31
N ALA A 333 -15.38 -22.82 10.89
CA ALA A 333 -15.03 -24.07 10.22
C ALA A 333 -16.28 -24.84 9.76
N ASP A 334 -17.26 -25.02 10.65
CA ASP A 334 -18.50 -25.73 10.37
C ASP A 334 -19.33 -25.03 9.29
N TYR A 335 -19.49 -23.70 9.38
CA TYR A 335 -20.27 -22.90 8.43
C TYR A 335 -19.69 -22.92 7.02
N TYR A 336 -18.38 -22.65 6.88
CA TYR A 336 -17.74 -22.60 5.57
C TYR A 336 -17.51 -24.00 4.98
N SER A 337 -17.41 -25.05 5.80
CA SER A 337 -17.41 -26.43 5.30
C SER A 337 -18.73 -26.79 4.62
N GLY A 338 -19.85 -26.36 5.20
CA GLY A 338 -21.18 -26.57 4.64
C GLY A 338 -21.43 -25.78 3.34
N LEU A 339 -20.88 -24.57 3.22
CA LEU A 339 -21.02 -23.75 2.00
C LEU A 339 -20.22 -24.29 0.81
N ASN A 340 -19.00 -24.78 1.05
CA ASN A 340 -18.06 -25.14 0.00
C ASN A 340 -18.07 -26.64 -0.35
N ASN A 341 -18.86 -27.46 0.37
CA ASN A 341 -18.83 -28.93 0.27
C ASN A 341 -17.41 -29.53 0.45
N GLU A 342 -16.55 -28.85 1.21
CA GLU A 342 -15.19 -29.27 1.54
C GLU A 342 -14.99 -29.20 3.06
N ILE A 343 -14.29 -30.18 3.65
CA ILE A 343 -14.01 -30.15 5.09
C ILE A 343 -12.90 -29.14 5.37
N ILE A 344 -13.23 -28.06 6.08
CA ILE A 344 -12.28 -27.03 6.51
C ILE A 344 -11.98 -27.24 8.00
N ASN A 345 -10.73 -27.59 8.32
CA ASN A 345 -10.31 -27.79 9.70
C ASN A 345 -10.16 -26.46 10.47
N GLU A 346 -10.39 -26.51 11.78
CA GLU A 346 -10.20 -25.38 12.69
C GLU A 346 -8.81 -24.75 12.61
N ASP A 347 -7.74 -25.56 12.52
CA ASP A 347 -6.36 -25.07 12.36
C ASP A 347 -6.19 -24.22 11.10
N THR A 348 -6.83 -24.63 10.00
CA THR A 348 -6.80 -23.88 8.73
C THR A 348 -7.46 -22.53 8.89
N VAL A 349 -8.62 -22.49 9.57
CA VAL A 349 -9.33 -21.25 9.87
C VAL A 349 -8.49 -20.35 10.78
N PHE A 350 -7.93 -20.88 11.87
CA PHE A 350 -7.11 -20.13 12.81
C PHE A 350 -5.88 -19.51 12.12
N HIS A 351 -5.14 -20.29 11.33
CA HIS A 351 -4.02 -19.76 10.55
C HIS A 351 -4.47 -18.74 9.50
N GLY A 352 -5.62 -18.97 8.86
CA GLY A 352 -6.24 -18.04 7.92
C GLY A 352 -6.50 -16.68 8.58
N VAL A 353 -7.23 -16.68 9.69
CA VAL A 353 -7.62 -15.53 10.51
C VAL A 353 -6.38 -14.79 11.04
N ARG A 354 -5.43 -15.50 11.66
CA ARG A 354 -4.20 -14.91 12.20
C ARG A 354 -3.35 -14.23 11.12
N ASN A 355 -3.19 -14.87 9.96
CA ASN A 355 -2.47 -14.27 8.85
C ASN A 355 -3.25 -13.07 8.27
N THR A 356 -4.59 -13.11 8.20
CA THR A 356 -5.39 -11.94 7.80
C THR A 356 -5.19 -10.77 8.74
N ALA A 357 -5.27 -11.00 10.05
CA ALA A 357 -5.20 -9.95 11.06
C ALA A 357 -3.91 -9.13 10.92
N SER A 358 -2.78 -9.81 10.69
CA SER A 358 -1.49 -9.13 10.48
C SER A 358 -1.44 -8.24 9.22
N LEU A 359 -2.19 -8.60 8.16
CA LEU A 359 -2.24 -7.81 6.94
C LEU A 359 -3.10 -6.56 7.07
N VAL A 360 -4.04 -6.57 8.00
CA VAL A 360 -4.96 -5.45 8.23
C VAL A 360 -4.63 -4.68 9.51
N LEU A 361 -3.46 -4.94 10.11
CA LEU A 361 -2.94 -4.21 11.27
C LEU A 361 -3.86 -4.29 12.52
N ILE A 362 -4.57 -5.42 12.70
CA ILE A 362 -5.47 -5.63 13.84
C ILE A 362 -4.92 -6.66 14.83
N HIS A 363 -5.15 -6.44 16.12
CA HIS A 363 -4.93 -7.44 17.16
C HIS A 363 -6.14 -8.36 17.25
N LEU A 364 -5.92 -9.67 17.14
CA LEU A 364 -7.00 -10.65 17.29
C LEU A 364 -7.62 -10.56 18.69
N ARG A 365 -8.94 -10.62 18.76
CA ARG A 365 -9.63 -10.77 20.05
C ARG A 365 -9.14 -12.03 20.75
N SER A 366 -9.00 -11.96 22.08
CA SER A 366 -8.67 -13.12 22.89
C SER A 366 -9.72 -14.21 22.69
N SER A 367 -9.29 -15.43 22.41
CA SER A 367 -10.13 -16.61 22.53
C SER A 367 -10.73 -16.61 23.94
N LYS A 368 -12.05 -16.44 24.07
CA LYS A 368 -12.71 -16.89 25.29
C LYS A 368 -12.52 -18.40 25.26
N ASN A 369 -11.72 -18.92 26.19
CA ASN A 369 -11.55 -20.36 26.35
C ASN A 369 -12.95 -21.01 26.33
N SER A 370 -13.07 -21.94 25.37
CA SER A 370 -14.06 -23.02 25.23
C SER A 370 -14.86 -23.35 26.48
#